data_AF-A0A7G5EF32-F1
#
_entry.id   AF-A0A7G5EF32-F1
#
_cell.length_a   1.000
_cell.length_b   1.000
_cell.length_c   1.000
_cell.angle_alpha   90.00
_cell.angle_beta   90.00
_cell.angle_gamma   90.00
#
_symmetry.space_group_name_H-M   'P 1'
#
loop_
_entity.id
_entity.type
_entity.pdbx_description
1 polymer ?
#
loop_
_entity_poly.entity_id
_entity_poly.type
_entity_poly.pdbx_seq_one_letter_code
_entity_poly.pdbx_strand_id
1 'polypeptide(L)'
;MRKNLFVMASLVLFAATASAQTYVGSFKVNDGPDWNLPTTPVYSALEAAALLFGGAPTDYAVSIDPSTTNPATITHTAHYDGWGETCSIQAETERVDQDPVGYQLPGGTGSARSAYVSDHGCDGVNYVWRIKAAVPPTPVPTLGVFGLMSLGALIGVLGFRRTRKSV
;
A
#
# COMPACT_ATOMS: atom_id res chain seq x y z
N MET A 1 -41.29 -31.10 26.48
CA MET A 1 -41.34 -30.00 25.49
C MET A 1 -39.96 -29.34 25.44
N ARG A 2 -39.15 -29.62 24.40
CA ARG A 2 -37.83 -28.99 24.18
C ARG A 2 -38.05 -27.73 23.34
N LYS A 3 -37.64 -26.56 23.86
CA LYS A 3 -37.72 -25.27 23.16
C LYS A 3 -36.55 -25.19 22.16
N ASN A 4 -36.86 -25.13 20.87
CA ASN A 4 -35.87 -24.89 19.82
C ASN A 4 -35.52 -23.39 19.83
N LEU A 5 -34.28 -23.07 20.20
CA LEU A 5 -33.72 -21.72 20.14
C LEU A 5 -33.18 -21.50 18.73
N PHE A 6 -33.84 -20.64 17.94
CA PHE A 6 -33.32 -20.17 16.66
C PHE A 6 -32.31 -19.04 16.91
N VAL A 7 -31.02 -19.31 16.71
CA VAL A 7 -29.98 -18.28 16.68
C VAL A 7 -29.89 -17.74 15.26
N MET A 8 -30.33 -16.49 15.05
CA MET A 8 -30.08 -15.73 13.83
C MET A 8 -28.60 -15.35 13.78
N ALA A 9 -27.84 -15.98 12.89
CA ALA A 9 -26.47 -15.56 12.60
C ALA A 9 -26.50 -14.34 11.66
N SER A 10 -26.17 -13.16 12.19
CA SER A 10 -25.97 -11.96 11.38
C SER A 10 -24.65 -12.06 10.62
N LEU A 11 -24.71 -12.20 9.29
CA LEU A 11 -23.55 -12.20 8.41
C LEU A 11 -23.11 -10.75 8.18
N VAL A 12 -22.04 -10.31 8.84
CA VAL A 12 -21.39 -9.03 8.56
C VAL A 12 -20.44 -9.24 7.37
N LEU A 13 -20.81 -8.75 6.18
CA LEU A 13 -19.87 -8.66 5.07
C LEU A 13 -18.93 -7.46 5.29
N PHE A 14 -17.66 -7.75 5.57
CA PHE A 14 -16.61 -6.75 5.45
C PHE A 14 -16.29 -6.56 3.96
N ALA A 15 -16.56 -5.37 3.42
CA ALA A 15 -16.05 -4.98 2.12
C ALA A 15 -14.53 -4.74 2.24
N ALA A 16 -13.73 -5.57 1.58
CA ALA A 16 -12.29 -5.32 1.48
C ALA A 16 -12.06 -4.10 0.57
N THR A 17 -11.43 -3.05 1.11
CA THR A 17 -10.95 -1.94 0.29
C THR A 17 -9.72 -2.40 -0.47
N ALA A 18 -9.80 -2.46 -1.80
CA ALA A 18 -8.61 -2.58 -2.62
C ALA A 18 -7.85 -1.24 -2.57
N SER A 19 -6.62 -1.26 -2.04
CA SER A 19 -5.67 -0.18 -2.27
C SER A 19 -5.36 -0.15 -3.76
N ALA A 20 -5.53 1.01 -4.41
CA ALA A 20 -5.18 1.17 -5.81
C ALA A 20 -3.70 1.59 -5.88
N GLN A 21 -2.79 0.63 -6.04
CA GLN A 21 -1.40 0.95 -6.40
C GLN A 21 -1.32 1.24 -7.90
N THR A 22 -0.59 2.30 -8.26
CA THR A 22 -0.37 2.69 -9.65
C THR A 22 1.13 2.73 -9.93
N TYR A 23 1.60 2.00 -10.94
CA TYR A 23 2.98 2.08 -11.38
C TYR A 23 3.31 3.49 -11.87
N VAL A 24 4.40 4.08 -11.40
CA VAL A 24 4.80 5.46 -11.74
C VAL A 24 6.13 5.55 -12.48
N GLY A 25 6.97 4.52 -12.39
CA GLY A 25 8.26 4.50 -13.05
C GLY A 25 9.23 3.53 -12.40
N SER A 26 10.48 3.58 -12.84
CA SER A 26 11.57 2.81 -12.26
C SER A 26 12.86 3.62 -12.31
N PHE A 27 13.84 3.22 -11.51
CA PHE A 27 15.18 3.79 -11.52
C PHE A 27 16.22 2.69 -11.29
N LYS A 28 17.42 2.86 -11.85
CA LYS A 28 18.55 2.01 -11.49
C LYS A 28 19.27 2.56 -10.27
N VAL A 29 19.95 1.68 -9.55
CA VAL A 29 20.83 2.12 -8.46
C VAL A 29 21.89 3.09 -9.00
N ASN A 30 22.53 2.74 -10.13
CA ASN A 30 23.59 3.55 -10.76
C ASN A 30 23.14 4.84 -11.47
N ASP A 31 21.84 5.13 -11.52
CA ASP A 31 21.34 6.42 -12.02
C ASP A 31 21.53 7.55 -10.99
N GLY A 32 22.00 7.22 -9.78
CA GLY A 32 22.22 8.16 -8.69
C GLY A 32 23.49 9.01 -8.80
N PRO A 33 23.74 9.90 -7.82
CA PRO A 33 24.93 10.73 -7.78
C PRO A 33 26.21 9.89 -7.71
N ASP A 34 27.31 10.44 -8.23
CA ASP A 34 28.64 9.83 -8.15
C ASP A 34 29.02 9.55 -6.68
N TRP A 35 29.39 8.31 -6.37
CA TRP A 35 29.86 7.90 -5.06
C TRP A 35 31.07 8.71 -4.61
N ASN A 36 31.89 9.18 -5.55
CA ASN A 36 33.16 9.85 -5.29
C ASN A 36 33.02 11.35 -4.94
N LEU A 37 31.83 11.80 -4.47
CA LEU A 37 31.65 13.11 -3.86
C LEU A 37 31.42 13.05 -2.32
N PRO A 38 32.07 13.93 -1.53
CA PRO A 38 31.90 13.96 -0.06
C PRO A 38 30.48 14.29 0.41
N THR A 39 29.68 14.92 -0.45
CA THR A 39 28.30 15.33 -0.15
C THR A 39 27.28 14.34 -0.70
N THR A 40 27.70 13.17 -1.19
CA THR A 40 26.78 12.20 -1.78
C THR A 40 25.82 11.67 -0.71
N PRO A 41 24.53 11.97 -0.81
CA PRO A 41 23.55 11.52 0.15
C PRO A 41 23.27 10.03 0.02
N VAL A 42 22.86 9.41 1.13
CA VAL A 42 22.41 8.03 1.16
C VAL A 42 20.89 7.99 1.19
N TYR A 43 20.28 7.28 0.24
CA TYR A 43 18.83 7.15 0.12
C TYR A 43 18.36 5.73 0.38
N SER A 44 17.28 5.59 1.13
CA SER A 44 16.39 4.43 0.98
C SER A 44 15.69 4.44 -0.38
N ALA A 45 15.15 3.31 -0.80
CA ALA A 45 14.44 3.23 -2.07
C ALA A 45 13.17 4.10 -2.11
N LEU A 46 12.49 4.25 -0.97
CA LEU A 46 11.34 5.15 -0.84
C LEU A 46 11.73 6.63 -0.92
N GLU A 47 12.86 7.03 -0.32
CA GLU A 47 13.38 8.39 -0.45
C GLU A 47 13.82 8.70 -1.88
N ALA A 48 14.49 7.75 -2.55
CA ALA A 48 14.83 7.87 -3.97
C ALA A 48 13.58 8.00 -4.85
N ALA A 49 12.53 7.20 -4.58
CA ALA A 49 11.25 7.32 -5.27
C ALA A 49 10.61 8.71 -5.08
N ALA A 50 10.60 9.24 -3.85
CA ALA A 50 10.09 10.58 -3.58
C ALA A 50 10.91 11.69 -4.25
N LEU A 51 12.23 11.53 -4.30
CA LEU A 51 13.14 12.45 -5.00
C LEU A 51 12.84 12.51 -6.50
N LEU A 52 12.63 11.36 -7.14
CA LEU A 52 12.47 11.25 -8.59
C LEU A 52 11.05 11.51 -9.09
N PHE A 53 10.04 11.07 -8.34
CA PHE A 53 8.63 11.12 -8.74
C PHE A 53 7.79 12.14 -7.94
N GLY A 54 8.42 12.87 -7.01
CA GLY A 54 7.80 13.86 -6.12
C GLY A 54 7.03 13.23 -4.95
N GLY A 55 6.47 14.06 -4.06
CA GLY A 55 5.68 13.58 -2.91
C GLY A 55 6.55 13.18 -1.71
N ALA A 56 6.04 12.29 -0.87
CA ALA A 56 6.72 11.78 0.32
C ALA A 56 7.10 10.30 0.17
N PRO A 57 8.13 9.81 0.88
CA PRO A 57 8.51 8.39 0.86
C PRO A 57 7.35 7.44 1.17
N THR A 58 6.43 7.85 2.05
CA THR A 58 5.24 7.09 2.44
C THR A 58 4.19 6.94 1.33
N ASP A 59 4.32 7.69 0.23
CA ASP A 59 3.40 7.60 -0.91
C ASP A 59 3.74 6.42 -1.85
N TYR A 60 4.83 5.69 -1.58
CA TYR A 60 5.38 4.69 -2.49
C TYR A 60 5.54 3.31 -1.87
N ALA A 61 5.52 2.31 -2.74
CA ALA A 61 6.14 1.01 -2.55
C ALA A 61 7.08 0.73 -3.73
N VAL A 62 8.13 -0.03 -3.48
CA VAL A 62 9.15 -0.43 -4.42
C VAL A 62 9.18 -1.95 -4.54
N SER A 63 9.45 -2.41 -5.74
CA SER A 63 9.59 -3.82 -6.07
C SER A 63 10.86 -4.05 -6.86
N ILE A 64 11.47 -5.22 -6.67
CA ILE A 64 12.47 -5.76 -7.60
C ILE A 64 11.81 -6.64 -8.68
N ASP A 65 10.51 -6.96 -8.54
CA ASP A 65 9.74 -7.63 -9.57
C ASP A 65 9.44 -6.66 -10.72
N PRO A 66 9.72 -7.02 -11.98
CA PRO A 66 9.57 -6.14 -13.13
C PRO A 66 8.13 -5.97 -13.61
N SER A 67 7.15 -6.62 -12.99
CA SER A 67 5.75 -6.42 -13.34
C SER A 67 5.33 -4.98 -13.06
N THR A 68 4.86 -4.30 -14.11
CA THR A 68 4.36 -2.92 -14.05
C THR A 68 2.83 -2.83 -14.08
N THR A 69 2.15 -3.97 -14.16
CA THR A 69 0.69 -4.07 -14.33
C THR A 69 0.00 -4.85 -13.22
N ASN A 70 0.73 -5.67 -12.47
CA ASN A 70 0.16 -6.45 -11.38
C ASN A 70 0.72 -5.99 -10.01
N PRO A 71 -0.01 -5.16 -9.26
CA PRO A 71 0.46 -4.68 -7.95
C PRO A 71 0.56 -5.77 -6.88
N ALA A 72 0.00 -6.96 -7.10
CA ALA A 72 0.17 -8.09 -6.18
C ALA A 72 1.59 -8.68 -6.19
N THR A 73 2.46 -8.22 -7.10
CA THR A 73 3.86 -8.64 -7.22
C THR A 73 4.84 -7.72 -6.47
N ILE A 74 4.36 -6.64 -5.84
CA ILE A 74 5.20 -5.70 -5.10
C ILE A 74 5.88 -6.43 -3.95
N THR A 75 7.22 -6.47 -3.98
CA THR A 75 8.02 -7.23 -3.00
C THR A 75 8.36 -6.46 -1.74
N HIS A 76 8.18 -5.13 -1.72
CA HIS A 76 8.65 -4.25 -0.64
C HIS A 76 10.17 -4.34 -0.40
N THR A 77 10.91 -4.61 -1.48
CA THR A 77 12.37 -4.71 -1.50
C THR A 77 12.94 -3.91 -2.64
N ALA A 78 14.21 -3.54 -2.54
CA ALA A 78 14.92 -2.81 -3.56
C ALA A 78 16.37 -3.28 -3.67
N HIS A 79 16.98 -3.01 -4.82
CA HIS A 79 18.41 -3.09 -5.06
C HIS A 79 19.12 -1.89 -4.42
N TYR A 80 20.26 -2.17 -3.80
CA TYR A 80 21.13 -1.20 -3.15
C TYR A 80 22.59 -1.44 -3.54
N ASP A 81 23.39 -0.38 -3.55
CA ASP A 81 24.84 -0.43 -3.56
C ASP A 81 25.36 0.04 -2.19
N GLY A 82 26.42 -0.60 -1.72
CA GLY A 82 26.99 -0.35 -0.40
C GLY A 82 28.48 -0.08 -0.51
N TRP A 83 28.98 0.79 0.36
CA TRP A 83 30.40 1.13 0.37
C TRP A 83 31.24 -0.13 0.58
N GLY A 84 32.09 -0.48 -0.40
CA GLY A 84 32.91 -1.69 -0.33
C GLY A 84 32.09 -2.98 -0.19
N GLU A 85 30.83 -2.97 -0.61
CA GLU A 85 29.91 -4.12 -0.67
C GLU A 85 29.44 -4.32 -2.11
N THR A 86 29.04 -5.53 -2.47
CA THR A 86 28.39 -5.78 -3.77
C THR A 86 26.92 -5.36 -3.71
N CYS A 87 26.33 -5.12 -4.89
CA CYS A 87 24.88 -4.99 -5.04
C CYS A 87 24.11 -6.01 -4.19
N SER A 88 23.17 -5.54 -3.39
CA SER A 88 22.34 -6.39 -2.54
C SER A 88 20.87 -6.00 -2.64
N ILE A 89 20.00 -6.94 -2.26
CA ILE A 89 18.57 -6.69 -2.12
C ILE A 89 18.28 -6.49 -0.64
N GLN A 90 17.64 -5.37 -0.30
CA GLN A 90 17.23 -5.02 1.07
C GLN A 90 15.77 -4.57 1.08
N ALA A 91 15.22 -4.32 2.27
CA ALA A 91 13.92 -3.67 2.40
C ALA A 91 13.91 -2.28 1.72
N GLU A 92 12.77 -1.87 1.18
CA GLU A 92 12.61 -0.56 0.51
C GLU A 92 12.85 0.65 1.43
N THR A 93 12.78 0.44 2.75
CA THR A 93 13.03 1.44 3.80
C THR A 93 14.47 1.47 4.31
N GLU A 94 15.28 0.48 3.93
CA GLU A 94 16.65 0.36 4.43
C GLU A 94 17.50 1.55 3.96
N ARG A 95 18.34 2.08 4.86
CA ARG A 95 19.53 2.85 4.48
C ARG A 95 20.55 2.74 5.59
N VAL A 96 21.82 2.65 5.21
CA VAL A 96 22.93 2.71 6.16
C VAL A 96 23.70 3.98 5.86
N ASP A 97 23.84 4.85 6.86
CA ASP A 97 24.51 6.15 6.73
C ASP A 97 25.12 6.47 8.10
N GLN A 98 26.31 5.90 8.35
CA GLN A 98 26.99 6.06 9.64
C GLN A 98 27.55 7.47 9.78
N ASP A 99 27.66 7.96 11.02
CA ASP A 99 28.32 9.24 11.25
C ASP A 99 29.82 9.19 10.95
N PRO A 100 30.39 10.22 10.29
CA PRO A 100 29.70 11.39 9.75
C PRO A 100 28.91 11.03 8.48
N VAL A 101 27.68 11.55 8.34
CA VAL A 101 26.79 11.22 7.23
C VAL A 101 27.37 11.51 5.85
N GLY A 102 26.93 10.73 4.87
CA GLY A 102 27.34 10.78 3.46
C GLY A 102 27.90 9.45 3.01
N TYR A 103 27.68 9.07 1.74
CA TYR A 103 28.02 7.74 1.24
C TYR A 103 29.51 7.37 1.43
N GLN A 104 30.42 8.36 1.36
CA GLN A 104 31.85 8.17 1.59
C GLN A 104 32.32 8.19 3.04
N LEU A 105 31.44 8.56 3.95
CA LEU A 105 31.79 8.97 5.30
C LEU A 105 31.08 8.04 6.29
N PRO A 106 31.76 7.49 7.30
CA PRO A 106 33.22 7.47 7.52
C PRO A 106 34.00 6.63 6.48
N GLY A 107 33.30 6.00 5.54
CA GLY A 107 33.85 5.04 4.60
C GLY A 107 34.13 3.68 5.26
N GLY A 108 34.29 2.66 4.44
CA GLY A 108 34.54 1.28 4.84
C GLY A 108 33.33 0.36 4.64
N THR A 109 33.57 -0.94 4.56
CA THR A 109 32.52 -1.94 4.38
C THR A 109 31.45 -1.81 5.46
N GLY A 110 30.19 -1.67 5.04
CA GLY A 110 29.04 -1.52 5.92
C GLY A 110 28.86 -0.12 6.53
N SER A 111 29.60 0.89 6.09
CA SER A 111 29.43 2.28 6.55
C SER A 111 28.28 3.00 5.86
N ALA A 112 28.04 2.69 4.59
CA ALA A 112 26.99 3.31 3.79
C ALA A 112 26.30 2.30 2.86
N ARG A 113 25.01 2.50 2.62
CA ARG A 113 24.22 1.73 1.66
C ARG A 113 23.06 2.54 1.12
N SER A 114 23.02 2.76 -0.19
CA SER A 114 22.05 3.61 -0.89
C SER A 114 21.36 2.87 -2.03
N ALA A 115 20.06 3.10 -2.18
CA ALA A 115 19.28 2.62 -3.33
C ALA A 115 19.55 3.46 -4.59
N TYR A 116 20.21 4.61 -4.45
CA TYR A 116 20.40 5.57 -5.53
C TYR A 116 21.78 6.24 -5.40
N VAL A 117 22.79 5.59 -6.02
CA VAL A 117 24.19 6.01 -6.04
C VAL A 117 24.90 5.33 -7.21
N SER A 118 25.76 6.07 -7.89
CA SER A 118 26.63 5.52 -8.94
C SER A 118 27.97 5.16 -8.33
N ASP A 119 28.15 3.90 -7.92
CA ASP A 119 29.39 3.35 -7.33
C ASP A 119 29.95 2.19 -8.17
N HIS A 120 29.56 0.95 -7.86
CA HIS A 120 30.13 -0.27 -8.45
C HIS A 120 29.44 -0.70 -9.76
N GLY A 121 28.74 0.22 -10.43
CA GLY A 121 27.98 -0.08 -11.65
C GLY A 121 26.76 -0.96 -11.39
N CYS A 122 26.12 -0.84 -10.24
CA CYS A 122 24.94 -1.63 -9.88
C CYS A 122 23.75 -1.35 -10.82
N ASP A 123 23.50 -2.27 -11.76
CA ASP A 123 22.41 -2.16 -12.77
C ASP A 123 21.04 -2.65 -12.28
N GLY A 124 20.90 -2.94 -10.97
CA GLY A 124 19.63 -3.35 -10.36
C GLY A 124 18.54 -2.29 -10.56
N VAL A 125 17.37 -2.71 -11.05
CA VAL A 125 16.25 -1.81 -11.36
C VAL A 125 15.20 -1.90 -10.25
N ASN A 126 14.86 -0.75 -9.68
CA ASN A 126 13.82 -0.59 -8.68
C ASN A 126 12.54 -0.08 -9.33
N TYR A 127 11.45 -0.84 -9.26
CA TYR A 127 10.15 -0.53 -9.86
C TYR A 127 9.24 0.13 -8.82
N VAL A 128 8.71 1.31 -9.14
CA VAL A 128 8.03 2.18 -8.17
C VAL A 128 6.54 2.24 -8.43
N TRP A 129 5.79 2.03 -7.36
CA TRP A 129 4.33 2.08 -7.32
C TRP A 129 3.89 3.16 -6.34
N ARG A 130 3.02 4.07 -6.78
CA ARG A 130 2.36 5.02 -5.88
C ARG A 130 1.18 4.34 -5.20
N ILE A 131 1.14 4.42 -3.87
CA ILE A 131 0.07 3.89 -3.04
C ILE A 131 -0.93 5.01 -2.79
N LYS A 132 -2.13 4.95 -3.38
CA LYS A 132 -3.21 5.81 -2.91
C LYS A 132 -3.77 5.23 -1.62
N ALA A 133 -3.91 6.06 -0.59
CA ALA A 133 -4.72 5.71 0.58
C ALA A 133 -6.08 5.20 0.09
N ALA A 134 -6.45 3.99 0.52
CA ALA A 134 -7.78 3.47 0.25
C ALA A 134 -8.80 4.48 0.75
N VAL A 135 -9.60 5.05 -0.14
CA VAL A 135 -10.78 5.82 0.30
C VAL A 135 -11.66 4.81 1.03
N PRO A 136 -11.96 4.99 2.33
CA PRO A 136 -12.87 4.10 3.02
C PRO A 136 -14.16 4.04 2.21
N PRO A 137 -14.77 2.85 2.04
CA PRO A 137 -15.94 2.74 1.20
C PRO A 137 -16.99 3.67 1.79
N THR A 138 -17.46 4.64 1.00
CA THR A 138 -18.62 5.43 1.41
C THR A 138 -19.74 4.43 1.68
N PRO A 139 -20.29 4.36 2.90
CA PRO A 139 -21.38 3.43 3.17
C PRO A 139 -22.52 3.78 2.22
N VAL A 140 -22.72 2.93 1.20
CA VAL A 140 -23.87 3.05 0.31
C VAL A 140 -25.08 2.81 1.20
N PRO A 141 -26.01 3.77 1.34
CA PRO A 141 -27.24 3.52 2.10
C PRO A 141 -27.94 2.35 1.42
N THR A 142 -27.86 1.18 2.05
CA THR A 142 -28.50 -0.02 1.54
C THR A 142 -30.00 0.24 1.58
N LEU A 143 -30.69 0.06 0.44
CA LEU A 143 -32.16 0.13 0.30
C LEU A 143 -32.94 -0.74 1.31
N GLY A 144 -32.26 -1.51 2.17
CA GLY A 144 -32.82 -2.36 3.21
C GLY A 144 -33.58 -1.62 4.31
N VAL A 145 -33.33 -0.32 4.57
CA VAL A 145 -34.09 0.40 5.62
C VAL A 145 -35.40 0.99 5.09
N PHE A 146 -35.46 1.43 3.83
CA PHE A 146 -36.69 1.95 3.22
C PHE A 146 -37.56 0.86 2.57
N GLY A 147 -36.97 -0.26 2.12
CA GLY A 147 -37.71 -1.38 1.53
C GLY A 147 -38.49 -2.24 2.53
N LEU A 148 -38.13 -2.23 3.82
CA LEU A 148 -38.85 -2.98 4.88
C LEU A 148 -40.10 -2.24 5.40
N MET A 149 -40.20 -0.93 5.20
CA MET A 149 -41.38 -0.14 5.59
C MET A 149 -42.53 -0.26 4.57
N SER A 150 -42.25 -0.56 3.31
CA SER A 150 -43.26 -0.68 2.25
C SER A 150 -44.00 -2.03 2.23
N LEU A 151 -43.41 -3.10 2.79
CA LEU A 151 -44.08 -4.40 2.89
C LEU A 151 -45.00 -4.51 4.13
N GLY A 152 -44.73 -3.73 5.20
CA GLY A 152 -45.58 -3.68 6.39
C GLY A 152 -46.93 -2.99 6.18
N ALA A 153 -46.99 -2.02 5.25
CA ALA A 153 -48.21 -1.25 4.97
C ALA A 153 -49.26 -2.05 4.16
N LEU A 154 -48.86 -3.08 3.41
CA LEU A 154 -49.76 -3.89 2.58
C LEU A 154 -50.53 -4.96 3.37
N ILE A 155 -49.99 -5.45 4.50
CA ILE A 155 -50.66 -6.44 5.35
C ILE A 155 -51.69 -5.77 6.29
N GLY A 156 -51.45 -4.52 6.70
CA GLY A 156 -52.36 -3.77 7.60
C GLY A 156 -53.71 -3.38 6.98
N VAL A 157 -53.78 -3.14 5.67
CA VAL A 157 -55.01 -2.68 5.00
C VAL A 157 -56.00 -3.84 4.72
N LEU A 158 -55.51 -5.08 4.62
CA LEU A 158 -56.38 -6.25 4.38
C LEU A 158 -57.05 -6.80 5.67
N GLY A 159 -56.55 -6.43 6.86
CA GLY A 159 -57.06 -6.94 8.13
C GLY A 159 -58.31 -6.26 8.70
N PHE A 160 -58.67 -5.06 8.24
CA PHE A 160 -59.71 -4.25 8.89
C PHE A 160 -61.14 -4.42 8.33
N ARG A 161 -61.37 -5.37 7.42
CA ARG A 161 -62.65 -5.46 6.67
C ARG A 161 -63.66 -6.49 7.16
N ARG A 162 -63.54 -7.04 8.36
CA ARG A 162 -64.58 -7.94 8.91
C ARG A 162 -64.72 -7.84 10.42
N THR A 163 -65.65 -6.99 10.86
CA THR A 163 -66.66 -7.34 11.87
C THR A 163 -67.64 -6.17 12.07
N ARG A 164 -68.74 -6.18 11.30
CA ARG A 164 -70.03 -5.66 11.80
C ARG A 164 -70.95 -6.86 11.97
N LYS A 165 -71.39 -7.13 13.20
CA LYS A 165 -72.65 -7.82 13.46
C LYS A 165 -73.45 -6.96 14.43
N SER A 166 -74.66 -6.66 13.98
CA SER A 166 -75.74 -5.99 14.69
C SER A 166 -76.33 -6.91 15.76
N VAL A 167 -76.68 -6.34 16.91
CA VAL A 167 -77.88 -6.68 17.71
C VAL A 167 -78.47 -5.36 18.17
#